data_AF-A0A7S1QF49-F1
#
_entry.id   AF-A0A7S1QF49-F1
#
_cell.length_a   1.000
_cell.length_b   1.000
_cell.length_c   1.000
_cell.angle_alpha   90.00
_cell.angle_beta   90.00
_cell.angle_gamma   90.00
#
_symmetry.space_group_name_H-M   'P 1'
#
loop_
_entity.id
_entity.type
_entity.pdbx_description
1 polymer ?
#
loop_
_entity_poly.entity_id
_entity_poly.type
_entity_poly.pdbx_seq_one_letter_code
_entity_poly.pdbx_strand_id
1 'polypeptide(L)'
;VAKGHADVVRQLVIANADIFRTITAKVEMDRRASIVSTCEFRPEPKALRCLDKVFQSDNTLLLTAVAQGLAHAPRLLDRLDKDDLIHFLNSPGGAPISILGSIFQPHPIRYWQESSGKRHRMMRSAAFVDSKEGVNIVQGPHCRVVDGDFSERKLLTGKLKRFIDRLLPPERNDSGCNMYVPVTSYMCHIPLLHKELQVLLAIADCKDLNIFGDKGCQAIINMKWAFEKWGSHFRMFMAFVEVANLALLNYILNNASLVNRSGLLIFANVLALVVWMVAITLEIAQAVGYIVNHLHRRYLTSTRYWFDWIVCATTGVVILFTGILGEKASLSPQYSTVLGVLVFLKWMRLLISLRQLRTIGLRILPITTTMWDVGPFCGVLSVYIVGSVNMYYALGINSLGESFMLIYRIVVMGDVDLYELEGVFSPRMVVGTNGLVTQSAPEQTEYYVVVRVMMVVVSFVMGLSMMNLFVAMLCLSYSQAAENAWYSFMQSRAGIVLDQHAIRLGLRRLGGLLLCCCRRRDSGEEQGLVLCSELLEDDTEEAETAYIWLACQKDSSS
;
A
#
# COMPACT_ATOMS: atom_id res chain seq x y z
N VAL A 1 -28.78 15.78 18.27
CA VAL A 1 -28.03 14.54 17.97
C VAL A 1 -28.96 13.37 17.66
N ALA A 2 -29.78 12.87 18.60
CA ALA A 2 -30.64 11.69 18.37
C ALA A 2 -31.69 11.83 17.24
N LYS A 3 -32.14 13.05 16.92
CA LYS A 3 -33.09 13.32 15.81
C LYS A 3 -32.43 13.47 14.43
N GLY A 4 -31.10 13.30 14.30
CA GLY A 4 -30.41 13.30 13.00
C GLY A 4 -30.24 14.66 12.30
N HIS A 5 -30.55 15.79 12.94
CA HIS A 5 -30.33 17.12 12.34
C HIS A 5 -28.83 17.47 12.30
N ALA A 6 -28.17 17.11 11.20
CA ALA A 6 -26.74 17.33 10.97
C ALA A 6 -26.34 18.80 11.14
N ASP A 7 -27.11 19.74 10.59
CA ASP A 7 -26.82 21.18 10.68
C ASP A 7 -26.87 21.72 12.11
N VAL A 8 -27.83 21.26 12.91
CA VAL A 8 -27.94 21.68 14.31
C VAL A 8 -26.74 21.18 15.10
N VAL A 9 -26.30 19.94 14.84
CA VAL A 9 -25.12 19.39 15.52
C VAL A 9 -23.85 20.12 15.07
N ARG A 10 -23.70 20.43 13.78
CA ARG A 10 -22.61 21.27 13.29
C ARG A 10 -22.58 22.63 14.01
N GLN A 11 -23.73 23.31 14.10
CA GLN A 11 -23.83 24.61 14.78
C GLN A 11 -23.51 24.52 16.27
N LEU A 12 -23.91 23.43 16.94
CA LEU A 12 -23.56 23.19 18.34
C LEU A 12 -22.05 22.99 18.54
N VAL A 13 -21.39 22.23 17.65
CA VAL A 13 -19.94 22.05 17.70
C VAL A 13 -19.22 23.37 17.42
N ILE A 14 -19.70 24.16 16.44
CA ILE A 14 -19.19 25.51 16.15
C ILE A 14 -19.34 26.41 17.40
N ALA A 15 -20.45 26.29 18.13
CA ALA A 15 -20.67 27.00 19.38
C ALA A 15 -19.84 26.45 20.58
N ASN A 16 -18.85 25.58 20.32
CA ASN A 16 -18.00 24.93 21.32
C ASN A 16 -18.78 24.11 22.36
N ALA A 17 -19.94 23.54 21.98
CA ALA A 17 -20.62 22.58 22.85
C ALA A 17 -19.69 21.38 23.13
N ASP A 18 -19.52 21.04 24.41
CA ASP A 18 -18.58 19.99 24.81
C ASP A 18 -19.12 18.59 24.44
N ILE A 19 -18.79 18.13 23.24
CA ILE A 19 -19.11 16.78 22.74
C ILE A 19 -18.29 15.67 23.42
N PHE A 20 -17.22 16.04 24.11
CA PHE A 20 -16.38 15.10 24.87
C PHE A 20 -16.83 14.95 26.31
N ARG A 21 -17.82 15.75 26.75
CA ARG A 21 -18.39 15.63 28.09
C ARG A 21 -19.02 14.25 28.26
N THR A 22 -18.55 13.55 29.28
CA THR A 22 -19.12 12.30 29.74
C THR A 22 -20.55 12.54 30.21
N ILE A 23 -21.50 11.82 29.62
CA ILE A 23 -22.88 11.83 30.10
C ILE A 23 -22.91 10.90 31.31
N THR A 24 -22.76 11.45 32.51
CA THR A 24 -23.05 10.69 33.72
C THR A 24 -24.54 10.35 33.69
N ALA A 25 -24.86 9.06 33.53
CA ALA A 25 -26.21 8.51 33.50
C ALA A 25 -26.87 8.57 34.90
N LYS A 26 -26.70 9.68 35.61
CA LYS A 26 -27.11 9.87 36.99
C LYS A 26 -28.63 10.10 37.14
N VAL A 27 -29.42 9.98 36.06
CA VAL A 27 -30.82 10.46 36.05
C VAL A 27 -31.85 9.37 35.77
N GLU A 28 -31.47 8.15 35.38
CA GLU A 28 -32.48 7.12 35.01
C GLU A 28 -32.43 5.80 35.78
N MET A 29 -31.42 5.57 36.63
CA MET A 29 -31.43 4.40 37.52
C MET A 29 -32.23 4.60 38.82
N ASP A 30 -32.53 5.84 39.22
CA ASP A 30 -33.31 6.14 40.43
C ASP A 30 -34.81 5.79 40.32
N ARG A 31 -35.28 5.27 39.18
CA ARG A 31 -36.67 4.79 39.01
C ARG A 31 -36.83 3.29 38.86
N ARG A 32 -35.76 2.49 38.85
CA ARG A 32 -35.85 1.02 38.71
C ARG A 32 -35.08 0.20 39.75
N ALA A 33 -34.37 0.83 40.68
CA ALA A 33 -33.55 0.14 41.67
C ALA A 33 -34.29 -0.26 42.97
N SER A 34 -35.53 -0.77 42.89
CA SER A 34 -36.21 -1.33 44.07
C SER A 34 -36.35 -2.85 44.10
N ILE A 35 -36.02 -3.61 43.05
CA ILE A 35 -36.25 -5.05 43.08
C ILE A 35 -35.12 -5.81 42.35
N VAL A 36 -34.55 -6.79 43.06
CA VAL A 36 -33.57 -7.82 42.67
C VAL A 36 -32.08 -7.46 42.86
N SER A 37 -31.62 -7.81 44.06
CA SER A 37 -30.22 -7.99 44.44
C SER A 37 -29.75 -9.37 43.94
N THR A 38 -28.98 -9.39 42.86
CA THR A 38 -28.16 -10.55 42.47
C THR A 38 -26.78 -10.07 42.08
N CYS A 39 -25.77 -10.53 42.82
CA CYS A 39 -24.36 -10.19 42.69
C CYS A 39 -23.72 -10.84 41.44
N GLU A 40 -23.94 -10.26 40.26
CA GLU A 40 -23.11 -10.53 39.09
C GLU A 40 -22.05 -9.42 38.92
N PHE A 41 -20.79 -9.82 38.74
CA PHE A 41 -19.68 -8.93 38.44
C PHE A 41 -19.85 -8.35 37.04
N ARG A 42 -20.64 -7.28 36.94
CA ARG A 42 -20.84 -6.53 35.70
C ARG A 42 -19.66 -5.54 35.57
N PRO A 43 -18.84 -5.60 34.50
CA PRO A 43 -17.80 -4.60 34.29
C PRO A 43 -18.45 -3.21 34.31
N GLU A 44 -17.87 -2.29 35.09
CA GLU A 44 -18.45 -0.94 35.23
C GLU A 44 -18.66 -0.34 33.83
N PRO A 45 -19.87 0.16 33.52
CA PRO A 45 -20.15 0.74 32.22
C PRO A 45 -19.24 1.96 32.02
N LYS A 46 -18.29 1.84 31.08
CA LYS A 46 -17.47 2.98 30.66
C LYS A 46 -18.41 4.14 30.32
N ALA A 47 -18.22 5.25 31.01
CA ALA A 47 -19.10 6.38 30.88
C ALA A 47 -19.00 6.96 29.46
N LEU A 48 -20.09 6.86 28.69
CA LEU A 48 -20.14 7.21 27.27
C LEU A 48 -20.08 8.72 27.07
N ARG A 49 -19.17 9.17 26.20
CA ARG A 49 -19.12 10.56 25.72
C ARG A 49 -20.24 10.81 24.71
N CYS A 50 -20.64 12.07 24.51
CA CYS A 50 -21.60 12.40 23.46
C CYS A 50 -21.10 11.98 22.07
N LEU A 51 -19.79 12.11 21.83
CA LEU A 51 -19.15 11.69 20.59
C LEU A 51 -19.27 10.18 20.33
N ASP A 52 -19.13 9.35 21.36
CA ASP A 52 -19.28 7.88 21.24
C ASP A 52 -20.70 7.50 20.77
N LYS A 53 -21.72 8.24 21.21
CA LYS A 53 -23.11 8.08 20.71
C LYS A 53 -23.27 8.49 19.25
N VAL A 54 -22.47 9.46 18.78
CA VAL A 54 -22.45 9.84 17.36
C VAL A 54 -21.83 8.71 16.54
N PHE A 55 -20.71 8.14 16.99
CA PHE A 55 -20.11 6.97 16.32
C PHE A 55 -21.06 5.78 16.28
N GLN A 56 -21.75 5.48 17.38
CA GLN A 56 -22.74 4.39 17.44
C GLN A 56 -23.97 4.60 16.55
N SER A 57 -24.22 5.82 16.05
CA SER A 57 -25.37 6.08 15.19
C SER A 57 -25.16 5.64 13.75
N ASP A 58 -23.91 5.37 13.34
CA ASP A 58 -23.48 5.05 11.96
C ASP A 58 -24.02 6.03 10.90
N ASN A 59 -24.47 7.22 11.30
CA ASN A 59 -25.02 8.22 10.40
C ASN A 59 -23.87 9.04 9.78
N THR A 60 -23.56 8.73 8.52
CA THR A 60 -22.47 9.36 7.76
C THR A 60 -22.60 10.88 7.65
N LEU A 61 -23.82 11.39 7.50
CA LEU A 61 -24.08 12.83 7.42
C LEU A 61 -23.82 13.51 8.76
N LEU A 62 -24.24 12.87 9.86
CA LEU A 62 -24.00 13.40 11.20
C LEU A 62 -22.50 13.41 11.54
N LEU A 63 -21.77 12.34 11.22
CA LEU A 63 -20.32 12.25 11.41
C LEU A 63 -19.57 13.30 10.59
N THR A 64 -19.95 13.47 9.32
CA THR A 64 -19.40 14.50 8.44
C THR A 64 -19.67 15.89 9.00
N ALA A 65 -20.88 16.17 9.49
CA ALA A 65 -21.24 17.45 10.07
C ALA A 65 -20.51 17.75 11.39
N VAL A 66 -20.27 16.74 12.23
CA VAL A 66 -19.43 16.88 13.43
C VAL A 66 -17.99 17.18 13.04
N ALA A 67 -17.42 16.42 12.09
CA ALA A 67 -16.08 16.66 11.58
C ALA A 67 -15.92 18.09 11.05
N GLN A 68 -16.84 18.55 10.18
CA GLN A 68 -16.86 19.94 9.69
C GLN A 68 -17.05 20.98 10.80
N GLY A 69 -17.84 20.68 11.83
CA GLY A 69 -18.01 21.56 12.98
C GLY A 69 -16.71 21.73 13.77
N LEU A 70 -15.92 20.66 13.91
CA LEU A 70 -14.63 20.68 14.62
C LEU A 70 -13.61 21.61 13.95
N ALA A 71 -13.68 21.83 12.63
CA ALA A 71 -12.83 22.79 11.93
C ALA A 71 -12.93 24.22 12.48
N HIS A 72 -14.04 24.58 13.12
CA HIS A 72 -14.28 25.91 13.67
C HIS A 72 -14.07 25.97 15.19
N ALA A 73 -13.73 24.85 15.83
CA ALA A 73 -13.64 24.71 17.28
C ALA A 73 -12.26 24.15 17.69
N PRO A 74 -11.16 24.93 17.55
CA PRO A 74 -9.81 24.45 17.81
C PRO A 74 -9.60 23.95 19.25
N ARG A 75 -10.34 24.51 20.22
CA ARG A 75 -10.30 24.04 21.62
C ARG A 75 -10.84 22.62 21.79
N LEU A 76 -11.79 22.23 20.94
CA LEU A 76 -12.34 20.87 20.93
C LEU A 76 -11.37 19.92 20.20
N LEU A 77 -10.68 20.39 19.16
CA LEU A 77 -9.65 19.61 18.47
C LEU A 77 -8.49 19.23 19.40
N ASP A 78 -8.07 20.11 20.31
CA ASP A 78 -7.04 19.80 21.31
C ASP A 78 -7.44 18.66 22.27
N ARG A 79 -8.74 18.32 22.35
CA ARG A 79 -9.29 17.24 23.18
C ARG A 79 -9.58 15.97 22.40
N LEU A 80 -9.41 16.00 21.07
CA LEU A 80 -9.68 14.87 20.20
C LEU A 80 -8.56 13.83 20.36
N ASP A 81 -8.92 12.60 20.73
CA ASP A 81 -7.95 11.52 20.89
C ASP A 81 -7.65 10.81 19.56
N LYS A 82 -6.58 10.03 19.51
CA LYS A 82 -6.21 9.21 18.35
C LYS A 82 -7.29 8.20 18.00
N ASP A 83 -7.91 7.59 19.01
CA ASP A 83 -9.00 6.62 18.84
C ASP A 83 -10.21 7.27 18.16
N ASP A 84 -10.56 8.51 18.55
CA ASP A 84 -11.65 9.26 17.94
C ASP A 84 -11.37 9.52 16.45
N LEU A 85 -10.13 9.89 16.12
CA LEU A 85 -9.73 10.07 14.73
C LEU A 85 -9.79 8.75 13.95
N ILE A 86 -9.34 7.63 14.52
CA ILE A 86 -9.44 6.31 13.88
C ILE A 86 -10.90 5.96 13.58
N HIS A 87 -11.83 6.27 14.50
CA HIS A 87 -13.26 6.10 14.26
C HIS A 87 -13.76 6.97 13.09
N PHE A 88 -13.37 8.24 13.01
CA PHE A 88 -13.71 9.09 11.86
C PHE A 88 -13.13 8.57 10.55
N LEU A 89 -11.87 8.11 10.53
CA LEU A 89 -11.19 7.60 9.33
C LEU A 89 -11.80 6.30 8.81
N ASN A 90 -12.29 5.45 9.72
CA ASN A 90 -12.98 4.19 9.37
C ASN A 90 -14.46 4.40 9.03
N SER A 91 -15.02 5.60 9.27
CA SER A 91 -16.41 5.90 8.98
C SER A 91 -16.63 6.06 7.46
N PRO A 92 -17.75 5.58 6.90
CA PRO A 92 -18.05 5.76 5.49
C PRO A 92 -18.46 7.20 5.15
N GLY A 93 -18.39 7.55 3.85
CA GLY A 93 -18.78 8.86 3.33
C GLY A 93 -17.69 9.92 3.47
N GLY A 94 -18.07 11.20 3.58
CA GLY A 94 -17.15 12.34 3.60
C GLY A 94 -16.51 12.66 4.95
N ALA A 95 -16.77 11.86 5.98
CA ALA A 95 -16.25 12.08 7.33
C ALA A 95 -14.70 12.00 7.40
N PRO A 96 -14.02 11.02 6.79
CA PRO A 96 -12.55 10.94 6.80
C PRO A 96 -11.87 12.17 6.19
N ILE A 97 -12.39 12.67 5.06
CA ILE A 97 -11.87 13.85 4.38
C ILE A 97 -12.09 15.09 5.24
N SER A 98 -13.31 15.24 5.77
CA SER A 98 -13.69 16.40 6.58
C SER A 98 -12.89 16.48 7.87
N ILE A 99 -12.62 15.35 8.55
CA ILE A 99 -11.85 15.35 9.79
C ILE A 99 -10.38 15.69 9.53
N LEU A 100 -9.77 15.18 8.45
CA LEU A 100 -8.39 15.49 8.11
C LEU A 100 -8.20 16.97 7.78
N GLY A 101 -9.13 17.55 7.00
CA GLY A 101 -9.14 19.00 6.77
C GLY A 101 -9.40 19.81 8.04
N SER A 102 -10.04 19.23 9.05
CA SER A 102 -10.33 19.90 10.32
C SER A 102 -9.18 19.87 11.32
N ILE A 103 -8.44 18.75 11.41
CA ILE A 103 -7.33 18.62 12.38
C ILE A 103 -6.10 19.45 11.98
N PHE A 104 -5.94 19.78 10.69
CA PHE A 104 -4.88 20.65 10.19
C PHE A 104 -5.40 22.09 10.07
N GLN A 105 -5.14 22.91 11.09
CA GLN A 105 -5.59 24.30 11.12
C GLN A 105 -4.49 25.26 10.66
N PRO A 106 -4.82 26.33 9.92
CA PRO A 106 -3.85 27.32 9.52
C PRO A 106 -3.40 28.17 10.71
N HIS A 107 -2.09 28.29 10.90
CA HIS A 107 -1.49 29.07 11.98
C HIS A 107 -0.40 30.00 11.44
N PRO A 108 -0.55 31.33 11.54
CA PRO A 108 0.49 32.27 11.11
C PRO A 108 1.67 32.24 12.09
N ILE A 109 2.85 31.87 11.60
CA ILE A 109 4.06 31.83 12.43
C ILE A 109 4.65 33.24 12.55
N ARG A 110 4.63 33.78 13.77
CA ARG A 110 5.19 35.09 14.13
C ARG A 110 6.33 34.89 15.11
N TYR A 111 7.43 35.60 14.92
CA TYR A 111 8.58 35.48 15.81
C TYR A 111 9.38 36.79 15.85
N TRP A 112 10.24 36.93 16.86
CA TRP A 112 11.15 38.07 16.98
C TRP A 112 12.54 37.66 16.51
N GLN A 113 13.13 38.47 15.62
CA GLN A 113 14.49 38.32 15.14
C GLN A 113 15.29 39.57 15.47
N GLU A 114 16.51 39.39 15.96
CA GLU A 114 17.42 40.50 16.19
C GLU A 114 18.24 40.76 14.93
N SER A 115 18.25 42.02 14.48
CA SER A 115 19.10 42.51 13.41
C SER A 115 19.71 43.83 13.86
N SER A 116 21.04 43.94 13.82
CA SER A 116 21.76 45.15 14.23
C SER A 116 21.41 45.65 15.64
N GLY A 117 21.22 44.75 16.60
CA GLY A 117 20.87 45.08 18.00
C GLY A 117 19.44 45.59 18.20
N LYS A 118 18.59 45.55 17.16
CA LYS A 118 17.16 45.89 17.25
C LYS A 118 16.32 44.63 17.05
N ARG A 119 15.25 44.50 17.83
CA ARG A 119 14.29 43.40 17.70
C ARG A 119 13.25 43.76 16.64
N HIS A 120 13.17 42.94 15.61
CA HIS A 120 12.20 43.06 14.53
C HIS A 120 11.13 41.98 14.67
N ARG A 121 9.86 42.37 14.53
CA ARG A 121 8.74 41.45 14.39
C ARG A 121 8.76 40.90 12.97
N MET A 122 8.92 39.59 12.85
CA MET A 122 8.94 38.90 11.56
C MET A 122 7.70 38.01 11.42
N MET A 123 7.19 37.92 10.20
CA MET A 123 6.18 36.96 9.79
C MET A 123 6.57 36.44 8.41
N ARG A 124 6.88 35.14 8.31
CA ARG A 124 7.23 34.50 7.04
C ARG A 124 5.96 33.97 6.38
N SER A 125 5.55 34.59 5.29
CA SER A 125 4.42 34.15 4.44
C SER A 125 4.86 33.60 3.09
N ALA A 126 6.17 33.50 2.85
CA ALA A 126 6.76 32.92 1.66
C ALA A 126 7.96 32.07 2.06
N ALA A 127 8.17 30.98 1.33
CA ALA A 127 9.27 30.05 1.56
C ALA A 127 9.62 29.29 0.27
N PHE A 128 10.80 28.69 0.26
CA PHE A 128 11.13 27.68 -0.75
C PHE A 128 10.40 26.38 -0.45
N VAL A 129 9.69 25.83 -1.44
CA VAL A 129 8.95 24.56 -1.33
C VAL A 129 9.43 23.60 -2.42
N ASP A 130 9.47 22.30 -2.11
CA ASP A 130 9.79 21.26 -3.09
C ASP A 130 8.76 21.28 -4.23
N SER A 131 9.20 21.50 -5.48
CA SER A 131 8.31 21.54 -6.65
C SER A 131 7.54 20.24 -6.90
N LYS A 132 8.05 19.09 -6.43
CA LYS A 132 7.43 17.78 -6.66
C LYS A 132 6.35 17.47 -5.65
N GLU A 133 6.57 17.82 -4.38
CA GLU A 133 5.65 17.51 -3.29
C GLU A 133 4.74 18.70 -2.94
N GLY A 134 5.15 19.93 -3.27
CA GLY A 134 4.35 21.14 -3.05
C GLY A 134 4.17 21.51 -1.57
N VAL A 135 4.85 20.81 -0.66
CA VAL A 135 4.75 21.01 0.79
C VAL A 135 6.09 20.80 1.50
N ASN A 136 6.35 21.58 2.54
CA ASN A 136 7.40 21.30 3.54
C ASN A 136 6.75 20.75 4.80
N ILE A 137 7.26 19.65 5.36
CA ILE A 137 6.67 18.97 6.51
C ILE A 137 7.71 18.81 7.61
N VAL A 138 7.40 19.24 8.83
CA VAL A 138 8.33 19.24 9.96
C VAL A 138 7.60 18.93 11.27
N GLN A 139 8.26 18.22 12.19
CA GLN A 139 7.80 18.09 13.58
C GLN A 139 8.12 19.36 14.36
N GLY A 140 7.17 19.84 15.15
CA GLY A 140 7.35 21.07 15.90
C GLY A 140 6.49 21.17 17.14
N PRO A 141 6.65 22.28 17.87
CA PRO A 141 5.87 22.54 19.06
C PRO A 141 4.44 22.91 18.76
N HIS A 142 3.61 22.83 19.80
CA HIS A 142 2.24 23.32 19.71
C HIS A 142 2.23 24.83 19.41
N CYS A 143 1.24 25.31 18.65
CA CYS A 143 1.15 26.72 18.24
C CYS A 143 1.17 27.69 19.43
N ARG A 144 0.58 27.29 20.57
CA ARG A 144 0.60 28.06 21.83
C ARG A 144 2.00 28.35 22.35
N VAL A 145 2.97 27.46 22.14
CA VAL A 145 4.37 27.68 22.56
C VAL A 145 4.99 28.77 21.69
N VAL A 146 4.76 28.69 20.37
CA VAL A 146 5.23 29.70 19.40
C VAL A 146 4.60 31.07 19.68
N ASP A 147 3.29 31.10 19.94
CA ASP A 147 2.56 32.31 20.29
C ASP A 147 2.96 32.88 21.66
N GLY A 148 3.28 32.01 22.61
CA GLY A 148 3.82 32.36 23.92
C GLY A 148 5.17 33.06 23.81
N ASP A 149 6.13 32.46 23.12
CA ASP A 149 7.46 33.05 22.88
C ASP A 149 7.36 34.38 22.11
N PHE A 150 6.43 34.48 21.17
CA PHE A 150 6.13 35.73 20.47
C PHE A 150 5.57 36.81 21.41
N SER A 151 4.63 36.45 22.29
CA SER A 151 4.00 37.36 23.25
C SER A 151 5.00 37.85 24.30
N GLU A 152 5.90 36.97 24.75
CA GLU A 152 6.97 37.27 25.70
C GLU A 152 8.16 38.02 25.08
N ARG A 153 8.13 38.27 23.77
CA ARG A 153 9.22 38.91 23.01
C ARG A 153 10.56 38.18 23.13
N LYS A 154 10.53 36.87 23.30
CA LYS A 154 11.71 36.02 23.29
C LYS A 154 12.31 36.01 21.88
N LEU A 155 13.64 36.12 21.82
CA LEU A 155 14.35 36.01 20.56
C LEU A 155 14.31 34.57 20.05
N LEU A 156 14.20 34.41 18.73
CA LEU A 156 14.20 33.10 18.09
C LEU A 156 15.56 32.41 18.27
N THR A 157 15.66 31.49 19.24
CA THR A 157 16.90 30.77 19.57
C THR A 157 16.75 29.25 19.43
N GLY A 158 17.89 28.57 19.27
CA GLY A 158 18.00 27.11 19.41
C GLY A 158 17.10 26.27 18.49
N LYS A 159 16.25 25.43 19.11
CA LYS A 159 15.39 24.45 18.44
C LYS A 159 14.28 25.11 17.61
N LEU A 160 13.64 26.15 18.14
CA LEU A 160 12.54 26.84 17.45
C LEU A 160 13.02 27.50 16.14
N LYS A 161 14.24 28.06 16.14
CA LYS A 161 14.87 28.58 14.91
C LYS A 161 15.01 27.50 13.85
N ARG A 162 15.60 26.35 14.22
CA ARG A 162 15.76 25.20 13.30
C ARG A 162 14.43 24.66 12.79
N PHE A 163 13.40 24.65 13.63
CA PHE A 163 12.05 24.29 13.23
C PHE A 163 11.50 25.25 12.16
N ILE A 164 11.55 26.57 12.41
CA ILE A 164 11.05 27.58 11.46
C ILE A 164 11.86 27.57 10.16
N ASP A 165 13.19 27.45 10.22
CA ASP A 165 14.04 27.43 9.03
C ASP A 165 13.86 26.13 8.20
N ARG A 166 13.47 25.00 8.83
CA ARG A 166 13.11 23.78 8.09
C ARG A 166 11.72 23.85 7.47
N LEU A 167 10.76 24.45 8.18
CA LEU A 167 9.38 24.56 7.71
C LEU A 167 9.23 25.62 6.62
N LEU A 168 9.89 26.76 6.83
CA LEU A 168 9.85 27.97 6.01
C LEU A 168 11.28 28.39 5.62
N PRO A 169 11.99 27.58 4.79
CA PRO A 169 13.36 27.85 4.41
C PRO A 169 13.47 29.21 3.69
N PRO A 170 14.33 30.12 4.18
CA PRO A 170 14.49 31.45 3.62
C PRO A 170 15.35 31.44 2.35
N GLU A 171 16.20 30.43 2.19
CA GLU A 171 17.16 30.29 1.11
C GLU A 171 16.90 29.02 0.32
N ARG A 172 17.36 29.01 -0.94
CA ARG A 172 17.24 27.86 -1.81
C ARG A 172 18.21 26.78 -1.35
N ASN A 173 17.71 25.59 -1.03
CA ASN A 173 18.58 24.42 -0.90
C ASN A 173 19.15 24.04 -2.27
N ASP A 174 20.47 23.89 -2.37
CA ASP A 174 21.19 23.57 -3.63
C ASP A 174 20.82 22.19 -4.21
N SER A 175 20.24 21.30 -3.40
CA SER A 175 20.00 19.90 -3.75
C SER A 175 18.71 19.64 -4.54
N GLY A 176 17.91 20.65 -4.89
CA GLY A 176 16.57 20.41 -5.42
C GLY A 176 15.96 21.47 -6.35
N CYS A 177 14.94 21.03 -7.08
CA CYS A 177 13.99 21.89 -7.78
C CYS A 177 13.04 22.51 -6.74
N ASN A 178 13.47 23.59 -6.11
CA ASN A 178 12.66 24.35 -5.15
C ASN A 178 12.08 25.57 -5.84
N MET A 179 10.84 25.91 -5.50
CA MET A 179 10.19 27.15 -5.94
C MET A 179 9.96 28.07 -4.75
N TYR A 180 10.23 29.36 -4.90
CA TYR A 180 9.91 30.37 -3.89
C TYR A 180 8.46 30.82 -4.10
N VAL A 181 7.58 30.47 -3.16
CA VAL A 181 6.14 30.70 -3.29
C VAL A 181 5.56 31.27 -2.00
N PRO A 182 4.42 31.99 -2.07
CA PRO A 182 3.64 32.29 -0.88
C PRO A 182 3.12 30.99 -0.28
N VAL A 183 3.24 30.85 1.04
CA VAL A 183 2.88 29.65 1.78
C VAL A 183 1.94 29.95 2.94
N THR A 184 1.11 28.96 3.26
CA THR A 184 0.31 28.93 4.48
C THR A 184 0.78 27.77 5.34
N SER A 185 1.10 28.06 6.60
CA SER A 185 1.49 27.05 7.59
C SER A 185 0.26 26.50 8.30
N TYR A 186 0.19 25.18 8.42
CA TYR A 186 -0.84 24.46 9.17
C TYR A 186 -0.19 23.60 10.23
N MET A 187 -0.90 23.40 11.35
CA MET A 187 -0.51 22.52 12.43
C MET A 187 -1.59 21.45 12.62
N CYS A 188 -1.19 20.19 12.77
CA CYS A 188 -2.05 19.12 13.23
C CYS A 188 -2.30 19.27 14.73
N HIS A 189 -3.56 19.31 15.18
CA HIS A 189 -3.90 19.41 16.60
C HIS A 189 -3.68 18.12 17.41
N ILE A 190 -3.55 16.98 16.74
CA ILE A 190 -3.33 15.69 17.42
C ILE A 190 -1.81 15.40 17.49
N PRO A 191 -1.22 15.27 18.70
CA PRO A 191 0.19 15.00 18.87
C PRO A 191 0.55 13.56 18.44
N LEU A 192 1.78 13.39 17.95
CA LEU A 192 2.38 12.10 17.57
C LEU A 192 1.56 11.26 16.59
N LEU A 193 0.68 11.90 15.81
CA LEU A 193 -0.27 11.20 14.94
C LEU A 193 0.41 10.24 13.96
N HIS A 194 1.50 10.70 13.36
CA HIS A 194 2.32 9.93 12.44
C HIS A 194 3.03 8.72 13.11
N LYS A 195 3.23 8.71 14.43
CA LYS A 195 3.84 7.57 15.15
C LYS A 195 2.86 6.41 15.35
N GLU A 196 1.56 6.65 15.25
CA GLU A 196 0.54 5.64 15.53
C GLU A 196 0.30 4.72 14.32
N LEU A 197 0.58 3.42 14.48
CA LEU A 197 0.38 2.44 13.41
C LEU A 197 -1.11 2.31 13.02
N GLN A 198 -2.02 2.40 13.99
CA GLN A 198 -3.46 2.27 13.75
C GLN A 198 -4.05 3.43 12.94
N VAL A 199 -3.49 4.64 13.07
CA VAL A 199 -3.88 5.79 12.23
C VAL A 199 -3.44 5.57 10.79
N LEU A 200 -2.17 5.16 10.59
CA LEU A 200 -1.67 4.81 9.25
C LEU A 200 -2.48 3.67 8.63
N LEU A 201 -2.95 2.73 9.46
CA LEU A 201 -3.83 1.65 9.06
C LEU A 201 -5.16 2.17 8.52
N ALA A 202 -5.82 3.02 9.29
CA ALA A 202 -7.12 3.59 8.94
C ALA A 202 -7.02 4.46 7.68
N ILE A 203 -5.92 5.19 7.51
CA ILE A 203 -5.63 5.93 6.27
C ILE A 203 -5.44 4.97 5.10
N ALA A 204 -4.63 3.92 5.24
CA ALA A 204 -4.34 2.97 4.16
C ALA A 204 -5.59 2.18 3.71
N ASP A 205 -6.49 1.88 4.65
CA ASP A 205 -7.75 1.14 4.41
C ASP A 205 -8.93 2.02 4.02
N CYS A 206 -8.75 3.34 3.99
CA CYS A 206 -9.82 4.24 3.63
C CYS A 206 -10.29 3.94 2.20
N LYS A 207 -11.59 3.68 2.03
CA LYS A 207 -12.20 3.35 0.74
C LYS A 207 -12.35 4.57 -0.16
N ASP A 208 -12.45 5.76 0.43
CA ASP A 208 -12.58 7.01 -0.32
C ASP A 208 -11.20 7.51 -0.74
N LEU A 209 -10.87 7.35 -2.02
CA LEU A 209 -9.58 7.76 -2.58
C LEU A 209 -9.35 9.28 -2.49
N ASN A 210 -10.41 10.09 -2.38
CA ASN A 210 -10.29 11.54 -2.30
C ASN A 210 -9.57 11.99 -1.02
N ILE A 211 -9.53 11.15 0.04
CA ILE A 211 -8.76 11.43 1.25
C ILE A 211 -7.28 11.66 0.94
N PHE A 212 -6.73 10.98 -0.06
CA PHE A 212 -5.34 11.13 -0.48
C PHE A 212 -5.09 12.42 -1.26
N GLY A 213 -6.13 13.16 -1.62
CA GLY A 213 -6.04 14.52 -2.15
C GLY A 213 -5.83 15.58 -1.07
N ASP A 214 -6.17 15.28 0.19
CA ASP A 214 -6.01 16.21 1.29
C ASP A 214 -4.53 16.42 1.65
N LYS A 215 -4.12 17.68 1.79
CA LYS A 215 -2.73 18.08 2.09
C LYS A 215 -2.28 17.55 3.45
N GLY A 216 -3.18 17.45 4.43
CA GLY A 216 -2.91 16.85 5.75
C GLY A 216 -2.66 15.35 5.67
N CYS A 217 -3.49 14.62 4.93
CA CYS A 217 -3.28 13.18 4.66
C CYS A 217 -1.92 12.94 4.00
N GLN A 218 -1.61 13.70 2.93
CA GLN A 218 -0.34 13.59 2.22
C GLN A 218 0.83 13.92 3.13
N ALA A 219 0.69 14.92 4.03
CA ALA A 219 1.72 15.28 4.98
C ALA A 219 2.05 14.12 5.94
N ILE A 220 1.04 13.45 6.50
CA ILE A 220 1.24 12.29 7.39
C ILE A 220 1.99 11.16 6.65
N ILE A 221 1.55 10.83 5.44
CA ILE A 221 2.15 9.75 4.63
C ILE A 221 3.58 10.10 4.22
N ASN A 222 3.82 11.30 3.69
CA ASN A 222 5.13 11.72 3.20
C ASN A 222 6.16 11.88 4.32
N MET A 223 5.73 12.38 5.47
CA MET A 223 6.55 12.44 6.66
C MET A 223 7.02 11.06 7.10
N LYS A 224 6.10 10.09 7.18
CA LYS A 224 6.45 8.71 7.53
C LYS A 224 7.27 8.03 6.45
N TRP A 225 6.95 8.28 5.18
CA TRP A 225 7.74 7.80 4.05
C TRP A 225 9.18 8.27 4.13
N ALA A 226 9.47 9.51 4.51
CA ALA A 226 10.84 10.00 4.67
C ALA A 226 11.67 9.13 5.66
N PHE A 227 11.05 8.65 6.74
CA PHE A 227 11.69 7.77 7.73
C PHE A 227 11.78 6.30 7.29
N GLU A 228 10.85 5.81 6.47
CA GLU A 228 10.77 4.40 6.06
C GLU A 228 11.35 4.12 4.65
N LYS A 229 11.66 5.18 3.89
CA LYS A 229 12.11 5.11 2.49
C LYS A 229 13.33 4.22 2.30
N TRP A 230 14.31 4.32 3.19
CA TRP A 230 15.54 3.55 3.07
C TRP A 230 15.30 2.04 3.25
N GLY A 231 14.52 1.65 4.27
CA GLY A 231 14.13 0.25 4.48
C GLY A 231 13.34 -0.31 3.29
N SER A 232 12.45 0.51 2.72
CA SER A 232 11.68 0.13 1.52
C SER A 232 12.55 -0.04 0.26
N HIS A 233 13.53 0.84 0.06
CA HIS A 233 14.52 0.72 -1.02
C HIS A 233 15.40 -0.52 -0.85
N PHE A 234 15.84 -0.80 0.38
CA PHE A 234 16.60 -2.01 0.70
C PHE A 234 15.79 -3.28 0.37
N ARG A 235 14.51 -3.35 0.76
CA ARG A 235 13.65 -4.50 0.43
C ARG A 235 13.48 -4.69 -1.08
N MET A 236 13.31 -3.61 -1.84
CA MET A 236 13.24 -3.68 -3.30
C MET A 236 14.56 -4.14 -3.93
N PHE A 237 15.70 -3.66 -3.43
CA PHE A 237 17.02 -4.12 -3.86
C PHE A 237 17.20 -5.61 -3.60
N MET A 238 16.83 -6.08 -2.40
CA MET A 238 16.87 -7.50 -2.06
C MET A 238 15.98 -8.35 -2.98
N ALA A 239 14.77 -7.88 -3.32
CA ALA A 239 13.90 -8.57 -4.28
C ALA A 239 14.53 -8.64 -5.68
N PHE A 240 15.24 -7.60 -6.12
CA PHE A 240 15.97 -7.62 -7.39
C PHE A 240 17.12 -8.64 -7.36
N VAL A 241 17.94 -8.64 -6.30
CA VAL A 241 19.05 -9.61 -6.12
C VAL A 241 18.51 -11.04 -6.11
N GLU A 242 17.40 -11.29 -5.42
CA GLU A 242 16.76 -12.61 -5.36
C GLU A 242 16.33 -13.10 -6.75
N VAL A 243 15.64 -12.26 -7.53
CA VAL A 243 15.21 -12.59 -8.90
C VAL A 243 16.40 -12.85 -9.81
N ALA A 244 17.41 -11.97 -9.77
CA ALA A 244 18.61 -12.11 -10.57
C ALA A 244 19.37 -13.41 -10.25
N ASN A 245 19.45 -13.76 -8.97
CA ASN A 245 20.11 -14.98 -8.54
C ASN A 245 19.34 -16.25 -8.91
N LEU A 246 18.01 -16.26 -8.83
CA LEU A 246 17.18 -17.38 -9.33
C LEU A 246 17.26 -17.53 -10.85
N ALA A 247 17.31 -16.42 -11.59
CA ALA A 247 17.54 -16.44 -13.03
C ALA A 247 18.94 -17.00 -13.38
N LEU A 248 19.96 -16.62 -12.61
CA LEU A 248 21.32 -17.15 -12.74
C LEU A 248 21.37 -18.65 -12.44
N LEU A 249 20.69 -19.12 -11.38
CA LEU A 249 20.56 -20.55 -11.07
C LEU A 249 19.89 -21.30 -12.22
N ASN A 250 18.79 -20.77 -12.77
CA ASN A 250 18.12 -21.36 -13.93
C ASN A 250 19.05 -21.42 -15.15
N TYR A 251 19.84 -20.38 -15.39
CA TYR A 251 20.83 -20.35 -16.47
C TYR A 251 21.94 -21.38 -16.28
N ILE A 252 22.56 -21.48 -15.09
CA ILE A 252 23.64 -22.44 -14.80
C ILE A 252 23.14 -23.89 -14.88
N LEU A 253 21.91 -24.14 -14.43
CA LEU A 253 21.32 -25.48 -14.47
C LEU A 253 21.04 -25.95 -15.91
N ASN A 254 20.67 -25.05 -16.82
CA ASN A 254 20.37 -25.41 -18.21
C ASN A 254 21.60 -25.42 -19.14
N ASN A 255 22.71 -24.77 -18.78
CA ASN A 255 23.90 -24.71 -19.61
C ASN A 255 24.98 -25.71 -19.15
N ALA A 256 24.96 -26.91 -19.75
CA ALA A 256 25.93 -27.97 -19.44
C ALA A 256 27.38 -27.64 -19.85
N SER A 257 27.59 -26.65 -20.73
CA SER A 257 28.91 -26.29 -21.29
C SER A 257 29.77 -25.38 -20.40
N LEU A 258 29.29 -24.98 -19.23
CA LEU A 258 30.02 -24.04 -18.36
C LEU A 258 31.23 -24.72 -17.70
N VAL A 259 32.42 -24.20 -18.00
CA VAL A 259 33.66 -24.56 -17.30
C VAL A 259 33.51 -24.13 -15.83
N ASN A 260 33.66 -25.06 -14.88
CA ASN A 260 33.41 -24.87 -13.44
C ASN A 260 31.94 -24.65 -13.04
N ARG A 261 31.00 -25.36 -13.71
CA ARG A 261 29.57 -25.38 -13.38
C ARG A 261 29.28 -25.63 -11.90
N SER A 262 29.92 -26.62 -11.28
CA SER A 262 29.65 -27.00 -9.89
C SER A 262 30.02 -25.89 -8.90
N GLY A 263 31.17 -25.22 -9.11
CA GLY A 263 31.59 -24.09 -8.28
C GLY A 263 30.64 -22.89 -8.37
N LEU A 264 30.21 -22.54 -9.59
CA LEU A 264 29.23 -21.48 -9.82
C LEU A 264 27.86 -21.82 -9.21
N LEU A 265 27.42 -23.07 -9.31
CA LEU A 265 26.17 -23.54 -8.73
C LEU A 265 26.19 -23.44 -7.19
N ILE A 266 27.28 -23.88 -6.55
CA ILE A 266 27.45 -23.76 -5.09
C ILE A 266 27.41 -22.29 -4.67
N PHE A 267 28.16 -21.42 -5.37
CA PHE A 267 28.18 -19.99 -5.07
C PHE A 267 26.78 -19.35 -5.19
N ALA A 268 26.09 -19.57 -6.32
CA ALA A 268 24.76 -19.03 -6.55
C ALA A 268 23.74 -19.56 -5.53
N ASN A 269 23.85 -20.83 -5.13
CA ASN A 269 22.97 -21.42 -4.14
C ASN A 269 23.22 -20.88 -2.71
N VAL A 270 24.49 -20.68 -2.33
CA VAL A 270 24.84 -20.04 -1.04
C VAL A 270 24.34 -18.61 -1.01
N LEU A 271 24.52 -17.84 -2.09
CA LEU A 271 23.98 -16.49 -2.20
C LEU A 271 22.45 -16.50 -2.10
N ALA A 272 21.78 -17.46 -2.77
CA ALA A 272 20.33 -17.62 -2.70
C ALA A 272 19.88 -17.86 -1.26
N LEU A 273 20.56 -18.77 -0.56
CA LEU A 273 20.26 -19.14 0.81
C LEU A 273 20.39 -17.95 1.76
N VAL A 274 21.47 -17.16 1.64
CA VAL A 274 21.66 -15.95 2.46
C VAL A 274 20.55 -14.92 2.20
N VAL A 275 20.26 -14.63 0.93
CA VAL A 275 19.21 -13.68 0.55
C VAL A 275 17.83 -14.15 1.04
N TRP A 276 17.53 -15.43 0.90
CA TRP A 276 16.30 -16.04 1.39
C TRP A 276 16.18 -15.98 2.92
N MET A 277 17.28 -16.24 3.66
CA MET A 277 17.30 -16.14 5.12
C MET A 277 17.03 -14.72 5.63
N VAL A 278 17.54 -13.71 4.93
CA VAL A 278 17.21 -12.31 5.22
C VAL A 278 15.74 -12.05 4.91
N ALA A 279 15.24 -12.50 3.76
CA ALA A 279 13.85 -12.32 3.35
C ALA A 279 12.87 -12.93 4.36
N ILE A 280 13.06 -14.20 4.76
CA ILE A 280 12.19 -14.88 5.73
C ILE A 280 12.23 -14.18 7.10
N THR A 281 13.39 -13.69 7.52
CA THR A 281 13.53 -12.93 8.77
C THR A 281 12.72 -11.63 8.73
N LEU A 282 12.73 -10.92 7.59
CA LEU A 282 11.91 -9.72 7.39
C LEU A 282 10.41 -10.03 7.35
N GLU A 283 9.98 -11.14 6.74
CA GLU A 283 8.57 -11.57 6.74
C GLU A 283 8.09 -11.97 8.15
N ILE A 284 8.93 -12.68 8.93
CA ILE A 284 8.64 -13.01 10.33
C ILE A 284 8.56 -11.73 11.16
N ALA A 285 9.49 -10.79 10.97
CA ALA A 285 9.45 -9.49 11.66
C ALA A 285 8.17 -8.71 11.31
N GLN A 286 7.75 -8.70 10.04
CA GLN A 286 6.48 -8.09 9.63
C GLN A 286 5.31 -8.71 10.39
N ALA A 287 5.22 -10.05 10.43
CA ALA A 287 4.17 -10.78 11.14
C ALA A 287 4.14 -10.44 12.65
N VAL A 288 5.30 -10.48 13.31
CA VAL A 288 5.45 -10.12 14.74
C VAL A 288 5.03 -8.67 14.97
N GLY A 289 5.42 -7.75 14.08
CA GLY A 289 5.02 -6.35 14.14
C GLY A 289 3.50 -6.17 14.12
N TYR A 290 2.80 -6.86 13.23
CA TYR A 290 1.33 -6.82 13.19
C TYR A 290 0.67 -7.44 14.42
N ILE A 291 1.20 -8.57 14.92
CA ILE A 291 0.67 -9.25 16.11
C ILE A 291 0.82 -8.37 17.37
N VAL A 292 1.99 -7.77 17.57
CA VAL A 292 2.29 -6.91 18.74
C VAL A 292 1.39 -5.67 18.79
N ASN A 293 0.94 -5.17 17.64
CA ASN A 293 0.01 -4.03 17.57
C ASN A 293 -1.47 -4.45 17.54
N HIS A 294 -1.79 -5.70 17.88
CA HIS A 294 -3.16 -6.26 17.85
C HIS A 294 -3.83 -6.25 16.47
N LEU A 295 -3.07 -6.15 15.38
CA LEU A 295 -3.55 -6.11 13.99
C LEU A 295 -3.48 -7.48 13.28
N HIS A 296 -3.41 -8.58 14.05
CA HIS A 296 -3.29 -9.95 13.53
C HIS A 296 -4.45 -10.34 12.59
N ARG A 297 -5.69 -9.87 12.85
CA ARG A 297 -6.86 -10.20 12.02
C ARG A 297 -6.65 -9.73 10.58
N ARG A 298 -6.23 -8.49 10.37
CA ARG A 298 -5.92 -7.94 9.05
C ARG A 298 -4.83 -8.75 8.35
N TYR A 299 -3.77 -9.09 9.10
CA TYR A 299 -2.65 -9.86 8.58
C TYR A 299 -3.10 -11.23 8.06
N LEU A 300 -3.95 -11.93 8.82
CA LEU A 300 -4.47 -13.24 8.42
C LEU A 300 -5.53 -13.17 7.30
N THR A 301 -6.28 -12.07 7.17
CA THR A 301 -7.31 -11.94 6.12
C THR A 301 -6.77 -11.44 4.79
N SER A 302 -5.57 -10.84 4.76
CA SER A 302 -5.00 -10.28 3.53
C SER A 302 -4.38 -11.39 2.67
N THR A 303 -4.96 -11.62 1.49
CA THR A 303 -4.49 -12.60 0.49
C THR A 303 -3.07 -12.33 0.02
N ARG A 304 -2.64 -11.06 0.03
CA ARG A 304 -1.29 -10.64 -0.34
C ARG A 304 -0.22 -11.28 0.54
N TYR A 305 -0.42 -11.29 1.86
CA TYR A 305 0.58 -11.86 2.78
C TYR A 305 0.65 -13.38 2.64
N TRP A 306 -0.49 -14.05 2.44
CA TRP A 306 -0.51 -15.49 2.15
C TRP A 306 0.27 -15.84 0.89
N PHE A 307 0.07 -15.07 -0.19
CA PHE A 307 0.83 -15.24 -1.43
C PHE A 307 2.33 -15.04 -1.20
N ASP A 308 2.73 -14.00 -0.46
CA ASP A 308 4.13 -13.73 -0.14
C ASP A 308 4.77 -14.86 0.68
N TRP A 309 4.04 -15.44 1.64
CA TRP A 309 4.49 -16.60 2.42
C TRP A 309 4.65 -17.85 1.58
N ILE A 310 3.68 -18.16 0.71
CA ILE A 310 3.75 -19.32 -0.18
C ILE A 310 4.97 -19.19 -1.09
N VAL A 311 5.15 -18.04 -1.74
CA VAL A 311 6.29 -17.78 -2.62
C VAL A 311 7.62 -17.89 -1.85
N CYS A 312 7.69 -17.35 -0.63
CA CYS A 312 8.89 -17.42 0.21
C CYS A 312 9.20 -18.88 0.63
N ALA A 313 8.19 -19.65 1.02
CA ALA A 313 8.34 -21.05 1.39
C ALA A 313 8.79 -21.91 0.19
N THR A 314 8.13 -21.76 -0.97
CA THR A 314 8.53 -22.45 -2.21
C THR A 314 9.95 -22.09 -2.63
N THR A 315 10.38 -20.83 -2.43
CA THR A 315 11.76 -20.41 -2.67
C THR A 315 12.75 -21.18 -1.79
N GLY A 316 12.46 -21.30 -0.50
CA GLY A 316 13.29 -22.09 0.43
C GLY A 316 13.40 -23.54 0.00
N VAL A 317 12.28 -24.17 -0.38
CA VAL A 317 12.25 -25.56 -0.88
C VAL A 317 13.15 -25.70 -2.11
N VAL A 318 13.02 -24.83 -3.12
CA VAL A 318 13.84 -24.88 -4.34
C VAL A 318 15.33 -24.72 -4.04
N ILE A 319 15.72 -23.78 -3.18
CA ILE A 319 17.12 -23.56 -2.79
C ILE A 319 17.70 -24.77 -2.05
N LEU A 320 16.94 -25.35 -1.10
CA LEU A 320 17.38 -26.53 -0.36
C LEU A 320 17.53 -27.75 -1.28
N PHE A 321 16.55 -28.01 -2.17
CA PHE A 321 16.64 -29.09 -3.14
C PHE A 321 17.82 -28.91 -4.11
N THR A 322 18.08 -27.68 -4.56
CA THR A 322 19.25 -27.36 -5.40
C THR A 322 20.55 -27.64 -4.66
N GLY A 323 20.62 -27.27 -3.38
CA GLY A 323 21.80 -27.52 -2.54
C GLY A 323 22.08 -29.00 -2.30
N ILE A 324 21.04 -29.82 -2.13
CA ILE A 324 21.16 -31.26 -1.87
C ILE A 324 21.47 -32.05 -3.16
N LEU A 325 20.72 -31.80 -4.23
CA LEU A 325 20.83 -32.57 -5.48
C LEU A 325 21.93 -32.06 -6.41
N GLY A 326 22.36 -30.80 -6.23
CA GLY A 326 23.33 -30.15 -7.11
C GLY A 326 22.88 -30.19 -8.56
N GLU A 327 23.75 -30.64 -9.46
CA GLU A 327 23.48 -30.69 -10.90
C GLU A 327 22.34 -31.65 -11.28
N LYS A 328 22.07 -32.66 -10.44
CA LYS A 328 20.99 -33.65 -10.69
C LYS A 328 19.60 -33.03 -10.55
N ALA A 329 19.47 -31.86 -9.92
CA ALA A 329 18.18 -31.16 -9.79
C ALA A 329 17.54 -30.87 -11.16
N SER A 330 18.37 -30.50 -12.16
CA SER A 330 17.92 -30.18 -13.52
C SER A 330 17.28 -31.36 -14.26
N LEU A 331 17.54 -32.60 -13.84
CA LEU A 331 16.99 -33.81 -14.44
C LEU A 331 15.53 -34.07 -14.05
N SER A 332 15.03 -33.42 -12.99
CA SER A 332 13.64 -33.57 -12.55
C SER A 332 12.73 -32.56 -13.25
N PRO A 333 11.76 -32.99 -14.08
CA PRO A 333 10.83 -32.07 -14.76
C PRO A 333 9.98 -31.26 -13.78
N GLN A 334 9.63 -31.84 -12.63
CA GLN A 334 8.88 -31.18 -11.57
C GLN A 334 9.67 -30.02 -10.99
N TYR A 335 10.96 -30.22 -10.71
CA TYR A 335 11.84 -29.18 -10.21
C TYR A 335 11.96 -28.03 -11.21
N SER A 336 12.23 -28.32 -12.48
CA SER A 336 12.35 -27.30 -13.54
C SER A 336 11.05 -26.50 -13.73
N THR A 337 9.90 -27.17 -13.62
CA THR A 337 8.59 -26.52 -13.69
C THR A 337 8.36 -25.59 -12.49
N VAL A 338 8.61 -26.06 -11.27
CA VAL A 338 8.47 -25.26 -10.04
C VAL A 338 9.43 -24.07 -10.05
N LEU A 339 10.69 -24.27 -10.47
CA LEU A 339 11.67 -23.20 -10.62
C LEU A 339 11.20 -22.15 -11.63
N GLY A 340 10.70 -22.58 -12.80
CA GLY A 340 10.17 -21.68 -13.83
C GLY A 340 9.00 -20.83 -13.34
N VAL A 341 8.00 -21.46 -12.71
CA VAL A 341 6.86 -20.76 -12.10
C VAL A 341 7.33 -19.80 -11.00
N LEU A 342 8.26 -20.23 -10.15
CA LEU A 342 8.79 -19.40 -9.07
C LEU A 342 9.50 -18.16 -9.61
N VAL A 343 10.36 -18.31 -10.62
CA VAL A 343 11.05 -17.18 -11.27
C VAL A 343 10.02 -16.18 -11.81
N PHE A 344 8.97 -16.67 -12.49
CA PHE A 344 7.89 -15.81 -12.98
C PHE A 344 7.18 -15.05 -11.84
N LEU A 345 6.78 -15.74 -10.77
CA LEU A 345 6.12 -15.11 -9.62
C LEU A 345 7.02 -14.07 -8.92
N LYS A 346 8.34 -14.33 -8.87
CA LYS A 346 9.31 -13.39 -8.31
C LYS A 346 9.49 -12.14 -9.17
N TRP A 347 9.48 -12.26 -10.50
CA TRP A 347 9.40 -11.11 -11.40
C TRP A 347 8.13 -10.27 -11.17
N MET A 348 6.98 -10.92 -11.00
CA MET A 348 5.73 -10.22 -10.67
C MET A 348 5.81 -9.50 -9.32
N ARG A 349 6.40 -10.12 -8.30
CA ARG A 349 6.65 -9.49 -6.99
C ARG A 349 7.62 -8.30 -7.08
N LEU A 350 8.64 -8.38 -7.94
CA LEU A 350 9.55 -7.27 -8.21
C LEU A 350 8.80 -6.10 -8.87
N LEU A 351 7.93 -6.37 -9.86
CA LEU A 351 7.08 -5.33 -10.47
C LEU A 351 6.17 -4.64 -9.44
N ILE A 352 5.60 -5.39 -8.49
CA ILE A 352 4.82 -4.82 -7.39
C ILE A 352 5.70 -3.93 -6.50
N SER A 353 6.94 -4.34 -6.23
CA SER A 353 7.89 -3.56 -5.41
C SER A 353 8.33 -2.27 -6.11
N LEU A 354 8.41 -2.26 -7.45
CA LEU A 354 8.71 -1.05 -8.25
C LEU A 354 7.61 0.03 -8.14
N ARG A 355 6.40 -0.30 -7.69
CA ARG A 355 5.31 0.66 -7.45
C ARG A 355 5.68 1.76 -6.46
N GLN A 356 6.68 1.56 -5.61
CA GLN A 356 7.12 2.56 -4.64
C GLN A 356 7.82 3.77 -5.28
N LEU A 357 8.36 3.60 -6.50
CA LEU A 357 9.06 4.65 -7.23
C LEU A 357 8.01 5.52 -7.95
N ARG A 358 7.93 6.82 -7.63
CA ARG A 358 6.89 7.73 -8.17
C ARG A 358 6.74 7.65 -9.69
N THR A 359 7.85 7.67 -10.43
CA THR A 359 7.83 7.63 -11.91
C THR A 359 7.26 6.33 -12.47
N ILE A 360 7.55 5.20 -11.83
CA ILE A 360 7.15 3.86 -12.30
C ILE A 360 5.76 3.50 -11.74
N GLY A 361 5.53 3.75 -10.45
CA GLY A 361 4.28 3.47 -9.76
C GLY A 361 3.08 4.16 -10.39
N LEU A 362 3.19 5.43 -10.77
CA LEU A 362 2.10 6.15 -11.44
C LEU A 362 1.71 5.56 -12.80
N ARG A 363 2.61 4.79 -13.44
CA ARG A 363 2.33 4.11 -14.72
C ARG A 363 1.86 2.67 -14.52
N ILE A 364 2.43 1.95 -13.56
CA ILE A 364 2.10 0.54 -13.30
C ILE A 364 0.75 0.40 -12.58
N LEU A 365 0.43 1.30 -11.65
CA LEU A 365 -0.79 1.20 -10.85
C LEU A 365 -2.06 1.13 -11.70
N PRO A 366 -2.29 2.04 -12.68
CA PRO A 366 -3.46 1.96 -13.55
C PRO A 366 -3.56 0.63 -14.30
N ILE A 367 -2.42 0.09 -14.77
CA ILE A 367 -2.37 -1.20 -15.46
C ILE A 367 -2.84 -2.32 -14.51
N THR A 368 -2.28 -2.38 -13.29
CA THR A 368 -2.65 -3.43 -12.34
C THR A 368 -4.10 -3.34 -11.87
N THR A 369 -4.62 -2.12 -11.65
CA THR A 369 -6.03 -1.91 -11.29
C THR A 369 -6.95 -2.35 -12.42
N THR A 370 -6.65 -1.93 -13.65
CA THR A 370 -7.40 -2.32 -14.85
C THR A 370 -7.45 -3.84 -15.03
N MET A 371 -6.34 -4.55 -14.79
CA MET A 371 -6.32 -6.02 -14.87
C MET A 371 -7.27 -6.69 -13.88
N TRP A 372 -7.45 -6.13 -12.69
CA TRP A 372 -8.42 -6.65 -11.70
C TRP A 372 -9.86 -6.32 -12.09
N ASP A 373 -10.11 -5.11 -12.57
CA ASP A 373 -11.46 -4.66 -12.96
C ASP A 373 -12.02 -5.44 -14.15
N VAL A 374 -11.14 -5.93 -15.03
CA VAL A 374 -11.50 -6.74 -16.21
C VAL A 374 -11.66 -8.23 -15.88
N GLY A 375 -11.29 -8.67 -14.67
CA GLY A 375 -11.41 -10.06 -14.21
C GLY A 375 -12.82 -10.68 -14.40
N PRO A 376 -13.92 -9.99 -14.05
CA PRO A 376 -15.28 -10.48 -14.31
C PRO A 376 -15.55 -10.73 -15.80
N PHE A 377 -15.05 -9.88 -16.69
CA PHE A 377 -15.16 -10.09 -18.14
C PHE A 377 -14.40 -11.34 -18.59
N CYS A 378 -13.18 -11.56 -18.09
CA CYS A 378 -12.42 -12.78 -18.35
C CYS A 378 -13.19 -14.03 -17.89
N GLY A 379 -13.97 -13.94 -16.80
CA GLY A 379 -14.89 -14.99 -16.37
C GLY A 379 -15.97 -15.30 -17.42
N VAL A 380 -16.62 -14.27 -17.97
CA VAL A 380 -17.60 -14.43 -19.06
C VAL A 380 -16.95 -15.03 -20.31
N LEU A 381 -15.79 -14.52 -20.73
CA LEU A 381 -15.02 -15.05 -21.87
C LEU A 381 -14.68 -16.54 -21.67
N SER A 382 -14.31 -16.93 -20.45
CA SER A 382 -13.97 -18.32 -20.12
C SER A 382 -15.15 -19.27 -20.31
N VAL A 383 -16.38 -18.86 -19.98
CA VAL A 383 -17.59 -19.67 -20.19
C VAL A 383 -17.79 -19.97 -21.68
N TYR A 384 -17.63 -18.96 -22.54
CA TYR A 384 -17.75 -19.15 -23.98
C TYR A 384 -16.62 -19.98 -24.57
N ILE A 385 -15.38 -19.82 -24.09
CA ILE A 385 -14.25 -20.67 -24.49
C ILE A 385 -14.55 -22.12 -24.13
N VAL A 386 -14.96 -22.40 -22.88
CA VAL A 386 -15.31 -23.77 -22.45
C VAL A 386 -16.46 -24.34 -23.28
N GLY A 387 -17.49 -23.55 -23.58
CA GLY A 387 -18.59 -23.96 -24.46
C GLY A 387 -18.12 -24.30 -25.88
N SER A 388 -17.24 -23.48 -26.45
CA SER A 388 -16.67 -23.68 -27.79
C SER A 388 -15.74 -24.89 -27.83
N VAL A 389 -14.95 -25.12 -26.78
CA VAL A 389 -14.10 -26.31 -26.60
C VAL A 389 -14.95 -27.56 -26.52
N ASN A 390 -16.05 -27.54 -25.76
CA ASN A 390 -16.95 -28.68 -25.66
C ASN A 390 -17.65 -28.98 -27.00
N MET A 391 -18.07 -27.94 -27.72
CA MET A 391 -18.65 -28.07 -29.06
C MET A 391 -17.67 -28.72 -30.05
N TYR A 392 -16.41 -28.29 -30.05
CA TYR A 392 -15.39 -28.86 -30.94
C TYR A 392 -14.96 -30.27 -30.50
N TYR A 393 -14.80 -30.50 -29.20
CA TYR A 393 -14.47 -31.82 -28.64
C TYR A 393 -15.54 -32.87 -28.97
N ALA A 394 -16.81 -32.48 -29.04
CA ALA A 394 -17.91 -33.37 -29.43
C ALA A 394 -17.79 -33.92 -30.87
N LEU A 395 -16.97 -33.30 -31.74
CA LEU A 395 -16.67 -33.82 -33.08
C LEU A 395 -15.71 -35.03 -33.05
N GLY A 396 -15.04 -35.29 -31.92
CA GLY A 396 -14.15 -36.44 -31.77
C GLY A 396 -12.86 -36.38 -32.60
N ILE A 397 -12.47 -35.20 -33.09
CA ILE A 397 -11.28 -35.01 -33.95
C ILE A 397 -9.99 -35.06 -33.12
N ASN A 398 -9.96 -34.36 -31.98
CA ASN A 398 -8.77 -34.15 -31.16
C ASN A 398 -9.05 -34.44 -29.68
N SER A 399 -7.99 -34.64 -28.88
CA SER A 399 -8.13 -34.77 -27.42
C SER A 399 -8.63 -33.48 -26.79
N LEU A 400 -9.14 -33.54 -25.55
CA LEU A 400 -9.68 -32.35 -24.85
C LEU A 400 -8.63 -31.22 -24.71
N GLY A 401 -7.38 -31.58 -24.42
CA GLY A 401 -6.30 -30.61 -24.27
C GLY A 401 -5.91 -29.92 -25.58
N GLU A 402 -5.81 -30.68 -26.67
CA GLU A 402 -5.57 -30.14 -28.02
C GLU A 402 -6.73 -29.28 -28.49
N SER A 403 -7.96 -29.74 -28.28
CA SER A 403 -9.20 -29.00 -28.56
C SER A 403 -9.22 -27.66 -27.81
N PHE A 404 -8.82 -27.65 -26.54
CA PHE A 404 -8.70 -26.42 -25.76
C PHE A 404 -7.68 -25.46 -26.36
N MET A 405 -6.48 -25.94 -26.69
CA MET A 405 -5.42 -25.10 -27.26
C MET A 405 -5.79 -24.53 -28.64
N LEU A 406 -6.42 -25.33 -29.51
CA LEU A 406 -6.90 -24.88 -30.82
C LEU A 406 -7.93 -23.78 -30.69
N ILE A 407 -8.97 -24.00 -29.88
CA ILE A 407 -10.03 -23.00 -29.67
C ILE A 407 -9.49 -21.75 -28.98
N TYR A 408 -8.57 -21.89 -28.01
CA TYR A 408 -7.91 -20.75 -27.38
C TYR A 408 -7.12 -19.91 -28.40
N ARG A 409 -6.35 -20.54 -29.29
CA ARG A 409 -5.60 -19.87 -30.35
C ARG A 409 -6.53 -19.12 -31.32
N ILE A 410 -7.65 -19.74 -31.70
CA ILE A 410 -8.67 -19.11 -32.56
C ILE A 410 -9.34 -17.91 -31.90
N VAL A 411 -9.79 -18.06 -30.65
CA VAL A 411 -10.59 -17.03 -29.96
C VAL A 411 -9.72 -15.90 -29.43
N VAL A 412 -8.59 -16.21 -28.81
CA VAL A 412 -7.76 -15.24 -28.08
C VAL A 412 -6.62 -14.71 -28.94
N MET A 413 -5.94 -15.56 -29.70
CA MET A 413 -4.83 -15.12 -30.56
C MET A 413 -5.31 -14.66 -31.94
N GLY A 414 -6.49 -15.09 -32.39
CA GLY A 414 -6.99 -14.83 -33.74
C GLY A 414 -6.22 -15.59 -34.83
N ASP A 415 -5.43 -16.59 -34.44
CA ASP A 415 -4.63 -17.41 -35.35
C ASP A 415 -5.37 -18.73 -35.61
N VAL A 416 -5.60 -19.04 -36.88
CA VAL A 416 -6.41 -20.19 -37.32
C VAL A 416 -5.69 -20.90 -38.47
N ASP A 417 -5.35 -22.17 -38.26
CA ASP A 417 -5.06 -23.08 -39.37
C ASP A 417 -6.31 -23.96 -39.60
N LEU A 418 -6.94 -23.78 -40.75
CA LEU A 418 -8.16 -24.51 -41.13
C LEU A 418 -7.90 -26.01 -41.23
N TYR A 419 -6.72 -26.43 -41.70
CA TYR A 419 -6.42 -27.84 -41.84
C TYR A 419 -6.20 -28.50 -40.47
N GLU A 420 -5.54 -27.79 -39.56
CA GLU A 420 -5.34 -28.23 -38.18
C GLU A 420 -6.67 -28.44 -37.44
N LEU A 421 -7.64 -27.55 -37.66
CA LEU A 421 -9.01 -27.67 -37.14
C LEU A 421 -9.77 -28.88 -37.70
N GLU A 422 -9.52 -29.26 -38.96
CA GLU A 422 -10.09 -30.45 -39.59
C GLU A 422 -9.34 -31.73 -39.18
N GLY A 423 -8.30 -31.63 -38.34
CA GLY A 423 -7.46 -32.77 -37.93
C GLY A 423 -6.50 -33.24 -39.02
N VAL A 424 -6.28 -32.42 -40.05
CA VAL A 424 -5.40 -32.75 -41.18
C VAL A 424 -4.16 -31.87 -41.14
N PHE A 425 -2.98 -32.48 -40.97
CA PHE A 425 -1.74 -31.73 -41.05
C PHE A 425 -1.47 -31.24 -42.49
N SER A 426 -0.82 -30.08 -42.60
CA SER A 426 -0.52 -29.31 -43.81
C SER A 426 0.04 -30.17 -44.98
N PRO A 427 0.06 -29.65 -46.24
CA PRO A 427 -0.10 -30.45 -47.45
C PRO A 427 0.82 -31.67 -47.51
N ARG A 428 0.23 -32.83 -47.84
CA ARG A 428 1.01 -34.06 -48.10
C ARG A 428 1.96 -33.78 -49.26
N MET A 429 3.26 -33.86 -48.96
CA MET A 429 4.32 -33.77 -49.96
C MET A 429 4.34 -35.10 -50.71
N VAL A 430 3.76 -35.13 -51.90
CA VAL A 430 3.80 -36.31 -52.76
C VAL A 430 4.92 -36.12 -53.76
N VAL A 431 5.89 -37.04 -53.76
CA VAL A 431 6.94 -37.07 -54.79
C VAL A 431 6.34 -37.71 -56.04
N GLY A 432 6.10 -36.91 -57.07
CA GLY A 432 5.65 -37.42 -58.36
C GLY A 432 6.72 -38.30 -59.01
N THR A 433 6.30 -39.15 -59.94
CA THR A 433 7.17 -40.06 -60.72
C THR A 433 8.33 -39.37 -61.45
N ASN A 434 8.21 -38.05 -61.63
CA ASN A 434 9.16 -37.20 -62.34
C ASN A 434 10.24 -36.62 -61.41
N GLY A 435 10.20 -36.98 -60.11
CA GLY A 435 11.04 -36.39 -59.07
C GLY A 435 10.58 -35.01 -58.58
N LEU A 436 9.46 -34.48 -59.10
CA LEU A 436 8.87 -33.21 -58.64
C LEU A 436 8.05 -33.43 -57.37
N VAL A 437 8.37 -32.70 -56.31
CA VAL A 437 7.58 -32.66 -55.08
C VAL A 437 6.38 -31.76 -55.32
N THR A 438 5.20 -32.35 -55.46
CA THR A 438 3.94 -31.61 -55.61
C THR A 438 3.21 -31.57 -54.28
N GLN A 439 2.85 -30.37 -53.83
CA GLN A 439 1.94 -30.19 -52.70
C GLN A 439 0.50 -30.29 -53.22
N SER A 440 -0.20 -31.36 -52.87
CA SER A 440 -1.64 -31.49 -53.11
C SER A 440 -2.40 -30.99 -51.88
N ALA A 441 -3.50 -30.26 -52.09
CA ALA A 441 -4.43 -29.94 -51.02
C ALA A 441 -4.96 -31.24 -50.38
N PRO A 442 -5.12 -31.31 -49.05
CA PRO A 442 -5.67 -32.48 -48.41
C PRO A 442 -7.10 -32.75 -48.89
N GLU A 443 -7.48 -34.03 -48.92
CA GLU A 443 -8.85 -34.45 -49.23
C GLU A 443 -9.83 -33.91 -48.19
N GLN A 444 -11.04 -33.55 -48.64
CA GLN A 444 -12.08 -33.02 -47.75
C GLN A 444 -12.51 -34.09 -46.74
N THR A 445 -12.51 -33.73 -45.46
CA THR A 445 -12.98 -34.61 -44.39
C THR A 445 -14.51 -34.58 -44.29
N GLU A 446 -15.10 -35.57 -43.61
CA GLU A 446 -16.55 -35.61 -43.34
C GLU A 446 -17.03 -34.39 -42.52
N TYR A 447 -16.14 -33.76 -41.76
CA TYR A 447 -16.43 -32.60 -40.92
C TYR A 447 -16.19 -31.24 -41.60
N TYR A 448 -15.79 -31.23 -42.88
CA TYR A 448 -15.39 -30.03 -43.63
C TYR A 448 -16.37 -28.85 -43.47
N VAL A 449 -17.66 -29.10 -43.70
CA VAL A 449 -18.70 -28.05 -43.63
C VAL A 449 -18.93 -27.60 -42.18
N VAL A 450 -19.02 -28.55 -41.25
CA VAL A 450 -19.33 -28.28 -39.84
C VAL A 450 -18.24 -27.46 -39.18
N VAL A 451 -16.98 -27.84 -39.36
CA VAL A 451 -15.81 -27.15 -38.78
C VAL A 451 -15.70 -25.72 -39.32
N ARG A 452 -15.97 -25.51 -40.61
CA ARG A 452 -15.92 -24.17 -41.23
C ARG A 452 -17.04 -23.25 -40.77
N VAL A 453 -18.28 -23.76 -40.68
CA VAL A 453 -19.39 -22.99 -40.12
C VAL A 453 -19.12 -22.64 -38.67
N MET A 454 -18.64 -23.61 -37.87
CA MET A 454 -18.23 -23.41 -36.49
C MET A 454 -17.14 -22.33 -36.39
N MET A 455 -16.10 -22.40 -37.24
CA MET A 455 -15.01 -21.43 -37.28
C MET A 455 -15.51 -20.02 -37.60
N VAL A 456 -16.40 -19.85 -38.58
CA VAL A 456 -16.98 -18.53 -38.90
C VAL A 456 -17.78 -17.98 -37.71
N VAL A 457 -18.63 -18.80 -37.08
CA VAL A 457 -19.44 -18.37 -35.94
C VAL A 457 -18.57 -18.03 -34.73
N VAL A 458 -17.64 -18.91 -34.36
CA VAL A 458 -16.74 -18.72 -33.22
C VAL A 458 -15.80 -17.54 -33.46
N SER A 459 -15.16 -17.44 -34.63
CA SER A 459 -14.26 -16.30 -34.92
C SER A 459 -15.01 -14.97 -34.95
N PHE A 460 -16.24 -14.90 -35.46
CA PHE A 460 -17.01 -13.67 -35.49
C PHE A 460 -17.55 -13.26 -34.11
N VAL A 461 -18.22 -14.18 -33.41
CA VAL A 461 -18.85 -13.89 -32.11
C VAL A 461 -17.77 -13.75 -31.04
N MET A 462 -16.85 -14.70 -30.95
CA MET A 462 -15.83 -14.74 -29.90
C MET A 462 -14.58 -13.95 -30.27
N GLY A 463 -14.02 -14.19 -31.46
CA GLY A 463 -12.79 -13.51 -31.88
C GLY A 463 -13.01 -12.02 -32.08
N LEU A 464 -13.92 -11.63 -32.98
CA LEU A 464 -14.11 -10.23 -33.34
C LEU A 464 -14.94 -9.46 -32.30
N SER A 465 -16.12 -9.96 -31.94
CA SER A 465 -17.04 -9.18 -31.10
C SER A 465 -16.58 -9.09 -29.64
N MET A 466 -16.22 -10.22 -29.02
CA MET A 466 -15.78 -10.21 -27.62
C MET A 466 -14.40 -9.54 -27.44
N MET A 467 -13.44 -9.71 -28.36
CA MET A 467 -12.14 -9.02 -28.25
C MET A 467 -12.30 -7.49 -28.37
N ASN A 468 -13.13 -7.01 -29.29
CA ASN A 468 -13.39 -5.57 -29.41
C ASN A 468 -14.07 -5.00 -28.16
N LEU A 469 -15.03 -5.73 -27.57
CA LEU A 469 -15.64 -5.34 -26.29
C LEU A 469 -14.62 -5.35 -25.14
N PHE A 470 -13.73 -6.34 -25.10
CA PHE A 470 -12.64 -6.44 -24.13
C PHE A 470 -11.70 -5.22 -24.21
N VAL A 471 -11.25 -4.86 -25.43
CA VAL A 471 -10.40 -3.69 -25.65
C VAL A 471 -11.11 -2.40 -25.23
N ALA A 472 -12.39 -2.24 -25.61
CA ALA A 472 -13.17 -1.07 -25.21
C ALA A 472 -13.29 -0.94 -23.68
N MET A 473 -13.56 -2.06 -22.99
CA MET A 473 -13.61 -2.11 -21.52
C MET A 473 -12.25 -1.79 -20.89
N LEU A 474 -11.16 -2.35 -21.42
CA LEU A 474 -9.80 -2.05 -20.98
C LEU A 474 -9.47 -0.56 -21.11
N CYS A 475 -9.80 0.07 -22.24
CA CYS A 475 -9.56 1.50 -22.45
C CYS A 475 -10.35 2.37 -21.47
N LEU A 476 -11.62 2.03 -21.21
CA LEU A 476 -12.47 2.76 -20.26
C LEU A 476 -11.92 2.65 -18.83
N SER A 477 -11.66 1.43 -18.36
CA SER A 477 -11.12 1.17 -17.03
C SER A 477 -9.72 1.78 -16.85
N TYR A 478 -8.86 1.70 -17.87
CA TYR A 478 -7.53 2.31 -17.83
C TYR A 478 -7.61 3.84 -17.70
N SER A 479 -8.49 4.49 -18.46
CA SER A 479 -8.65 5.95 -18.39
C SER A 479 -9.10 6.39 -17.00
N GLN A 480 -10.09 5.71 -16.43
CA GLN A 480 -10.55 5.97 -15.06
C GLN A 480 -9.45 5.70 -14.01
N ALA A 481 -8.67 4.64 -14.17
CA ALA A 481 -7.57 4.33 -13.27
C ALA A 481 -6.39 5.31 -13.42
N ALA A 482 -6.17 5.85 -14.63
CA ALA A 482 -5.14 6.84 -14.92
C ALA A 482 -5.47 8.20 -14.28
N GLU A 483 -6.74 8.63 -14.32
CA GLU A 483 -7.21 9.82 -13.61
C GLU A 483 -6.99 9.72 -12.09
N ASN A 484 -7.18 8.52 -11.53
CA ASN A 484 -7.01 8.25 -10.10
C ASN A 484 -5.59 7.80 -9.70
N ALA A 485 -4.64 7.76 -10.64
CA ALA A 485 -3.33 7.16 -10.44
C ALA A 485 -2.56 7.77 -9.26
N TRP A 486 -2.67 9.08 -9.06
CA TRP A 486 -2.04 9.77 -7.94
C TRP A 486 -2.60 9.34 -6.59
N TYR A 487 -3.92 9.26 -6.46
CA TYR A 487 -4.58 8.83 -5.21
C TYR A 487 -4.24 7.37 -4.89
N SER A 488 -4.30 6.49 -5.88
CA SER A 488 -3.89 5.09 -5.73
C SER A 488 -2.40 4.96 -5.39
N PHE A 489 -1.55 5.86 -5.90
CA PHE A 489 -0.13 5.89 -5.56
C PHE A 489 0.08 6.27 -4.09
N MET A 490 -0.60 7.30 -3.60
CA MET A 490 -0.53 7.69 -2.19
C MET A 490 -1.08 6.62 -1.25
N GLN A 491 -2.18 5.95 -1.62
CA GLN A 491 -2.68 4.78 -0.89
C GLN A 491 -1.66 3.63 -0.87
N SER A 492 -1.07 3.31 -2.02
CA SER A 492 -0.05 2.28 -2.12
C SER A 492 1.17 2.62 -1.27
N ARG A 493 1.58 3.90 -1.25
CA ARG A 493 2.68 4.39 -0.41
C ARG A 493 2.33 4.28 1.08
N ALA A 494 1.11 4.63 1.48
CA ALA A 494 0.65 4.47 2.86
C ALA A 494 0.72 2.99 3.31
N GLY A 495 0.28 2.07 2.47
CA GLY A 495 0.39 0.62 2.74
C GLY A 495 1.84 0.14 2.87
N ILE A 496 2.76 0.63 2.03
CA ILE A 496 4.19 0.28 2.11
C ILE A 496 4.81 0.84 3.40
N VAL A 497 4.51 2.10 3.75
CA VAL A 497 4.97 2.73 4.99
C VAL A 497 4.53 1.93 6.20
N LEU A 498 3.25 1.51 6.22
CA LEU A 498 2.68 0.68 7.27
C LEU A 498 3.45 -0.65 7.41
N ASP A 499 3.71 -1.34 6.30
CA ASP A 499 4.46 -2.60 6.29
C ASP A 499 5.90 -2.44 6.82
N GLN A 500 6.60 -1.39 6.39
CA GLN A 500 7.95 -1.09 6.87
C GLN A 500 7.98 -0.74 8.36
N HIS A 501 6.97 0.01 8.82
CA HIS A 501 6.84 0.33 10.23
C HIS A 501 6.62 -0.93 11.08
N ALA A 502 5.74 -1.84 10.61
CA ALA A 502 5.51 -3.13 11.26
C ALA A 502 6.79 -3.98 11.32
N ILE A 503 7.55 -4.07 10.22
CA ILE A 503 8.85 -4.78 10.17
C ILE A 503 9.81 -4.22 11.22
N ARG A 504 9.96 -2.90 11.30
CA ARG A 504 10.86 -2.26 12.25
C ARG A 504 10.48 -2.58 13.70
N LEU A 505 9.19 -2.53 14.02
CA LEU A 505 8.69 -2.90 15.35
C LEU A 505 8.94 -4.38 15.65
N GLY A 506 8.72 -5.26 14.68
CA GLY A 506 9.01 -6.69 14.80
C GLY A 506 10.50 -6.98 15.01
N LEU A 507 11.38 -6.35 14.23
CA LEU A 507 12.84 -6.49 14.38
C LEU A 507 13.32 -6.02 15.75
N ARG A 508 12.78 -4.91 16.27
CA ARG A 508 13.10 -4.45 17.64
C ARG A 508 12.69 -5.48 18.69
N ARG A 509 11.51 -6.10 18.55
CA ARG A 509 11.03 -7.12 19.49
C ARG A 509 11.83 -8.42 19.39
N LEU A 510 12.14 -8.88 18.18
CA LEU A 510 12.97 -10.07 17.95
C LEU A 510 14.40 -9.88 18.44
N GLY A 511 15.00 -8.72 18.16
CA GLY A 511 16.34 -8.36 18.64
C GLY A 511 16.40 -8.24 20.16
N GLY A 512 15.36 -7.67 20.79
CA GLY A 512 15.23 -7.65 22.25
C GLY A 512 15.19 -9.04 22.87
N LEU A 513 14.50 -10.01 22.25
CA LEU A 513 14.48 -11.40 22.73
C LEU A 513 15.86 -12.06 22.62
N LEU A 514 16.52 -11.91 21.47
CA LEU A 514 17.86 -12.49 21.26
C LEU A 514 18.91 -11.86 22.18
N LEU A 515 18.89 -10.54 22.37
CA LEU A 515 19.83 -9.83 23.23
C LEU A 515 19.50 -10.00 24.73
N CYS A 516 18.24 -10.12 25.14
CA CYS A 516 17.89 -10.39 26.54
C CYS A 516 18.33 -11.78 27.00
N CYS A 517 18.42 -12.77 26.12
CA CYS A 517 18.98 -14.07 26.45
C CYS A 517 20.51 -14.02 26.69
N CYS A 518 21.21 -13.07 26.07
CA CYS A 518 22.66 -12.88 26.27
C CYS A 518 23.00 -11.85 27.35
N ARG A 519 22.11 -10.88 27.64
CA ARG A 519 22.36 -9.79 28.62
C ARG A 519 21.98 -10.14 30.05
N ARG A 520 21.39 -11.32 30.32
CA ARG A 520 21.01 -11.74 31.69
C ARG A 520 22.18 -12.33 32.52
N ARG A 521 23.45 -12.12 32.14
CA ARG A 521 24.58 -12.74 32.86
C ARG A 521 25.72 -11.86 33.37
N ASP A 522 25.80 -10.56 33.04
CA ASP A 522 26.83 -9.72 33.70
C ASP A 522 26.27 -8.37 34.15
N SER A 523 26.10 -8.27 35.47
CA SER A 523 25.98 -7.04 36.22
C SER A 523 27.34 -6.35 36.28
N GLY A 524 27.51 -5.24 35.56
CA GLY A 524 28.55 -4.27 35.88
C GLY A 524 29.44 -3.83 34.73
N GLU A 525 28.88 -3.32 33.61
CA GLU A 525 29.58 -2.30 32.81
C GLU A 525 28.61 -1.62 31.83
N GLU A 526 28.49 -0.30 31.96
CA GLU A 526 27.37 0.52 31.48
C GLU A 526 27.71 1.36 30.23
N GLN A 527 28.59 0.89 29.32
CA GLN A 527 29.17 1.80 28.29
C GLN A 527 29.18 1.34 26.83
N GLY A 528 28.44 0.30 26.45
CA GLY A 528 28.68 -0.37 25.16
C GLY A 528 27.54 -0.50 24.14
N LEU A 529 26.52 0.37 24.05
CA LEU A 529 25.55 0.26 22.93
C LEU A 529 24.86 1.59 22.56
N VAL A 530 25.64 2.51 21.97
CA VAL A 530 25.22 3.87 21.59
C VAL A 530 24.23 3.91 20.41
N LEU A 531 24.06 2.83 19.63
CA LEU A 531 23.15 2.85 18.47
C LEU A 531 21.65 2.63 18.80
N CYS A 532 21.32 2.28 20.05
CA CYS A 532 19.94 2.14 20.51
C CYS A 532 19.49 3.26 21.48
N SER A 533 20.38 4.19 21.85
CA SER A 533 20.09 5.21 22.85
C SER A 533 19.42 6.47 22.30
N GLU A 534 19.49 6.73 20.99
CA GLU A 534 18.77 7.84 20.31
C GLU A 534 17.23 7.70 20.32
N LEU A 535 16.69 6.64 20.92
CA LEU A 535 15.24 6.38 21.01
C LEU A 535 14.72 6.35 22.46
N LEU A 536 15.60 6.56 23.44
CA LEU A 536 15.26 6.78 24.84
C LEU A 536 15.65 8.20 25.29
N GLU A 537 15.95 9.10 24.34
CA GLU A 537 16.13 10.52 24.63
C GLU A 537 14.79 11.12 25.07
N ASP A 538 14.70 11.30 26.39
CA ASP A 538 13.88 12.25 27.14
C ASP A 538 12.43 12.41 26.65
N ASP A 539 11.53 11.58 27.20
CA ASP A 539 10.07 11.66 26.99
C ASP A 539 9.51 13.08 27.19
N THR A 540 10.22 13.94 27.94
CA THR A 540 9.83 15.35 28.12
C THR A 540 10.14 16.23 26.92
N GLU A 541 11.25 16.01 26.20
CA GLU A 541 11.57 16.76 24.96
C GLU A 541 10.71 16.31 23.77
N GLU A 542 10.31 15.04 23.72
CA GLU A 542 9.37 14.56 22.70
C GLU A 542 8.01 15.24 22.81
N ALA A 543 7.54 15.54 24.02
CA ALA A 543 6.25 16.21 24.24
C ALA A 543 6.22 17.61 23.62
N GLU A 544 7.35 18.33 23.65
CA GLU A 544 7.46 19.67 23.07
C GLU A 544 7.55 19.68 21.54
N THR A 545 7.84 18.55 20.87
CA THR A 545 7.98 18.49 19.39
C THR A 545 7.00 17.51 18.74
N ALA A 546 5.91 17.19 19.44
CA ALA A 546 4.99 16.15 19.06
C ALA A 546 4.10 16.45 17.84
N TYR A 547 4.00 17.70 17.40
CA TYR A 547 2.98 18.12 16.42
C TYR A 547 3.52 18.18 15.00
N ILE A 548 2.69 17.79 14.03
CA ILE A 548 3.03 17.85 12.61
C ILE A 548 2.70 19.25 12.10
N TRP A 549 3.68 19.92 11.53
CA TRP A 549 3.50 21.16 10.79
C TRP A 549 3.70 20.93 9.30
N LEU A 550 2.86 21.57 8.50
CA LEU A 550 3.03 21.60 7.05
C LEU A 550 3.00 23.06 6.58
N ALA A 551 3.86 23.41 5.63
CA ALA A 551 3.79 24.65 4.89
C ALA A 551 3.48 24.30 3.44
N CYS A 552 2.31 24.69 2.95
CA CYS A 552 1.91 24.45 1.57
C CYS A 552 1.81 25.76 0.80
N GLN A 553 1.99 25.69 -0.52
CA GLN A 553 1.72 26.81 -1.41
C GLN A 553 0.27 27.30 -1.19
N LYS A 554 0.10 28.62 -1.13
CA LYS A 554 -1.23 29.25 -1.08
C LYS A 554 -1.93 29.02 -2.42
N ASP A 555 -3.10 28.39 -2.38
CA ASP A 555 -3.89 28.13 -3.59
C ASP A 555 -4.32 29.48 -4.20
N SER A 556 -4.02 29.71 -5.47
CA SER A 556 -4.30 30.98 -6.16
C SER A 556 -5.79 31.21 -6.43
N SER A 557 -6.64 30.22 -6.13
CA SER A 557 -8.07 30.20 -6.42
C SER A 557 -8.97 30.62 -5.23
N SER A 558 -8.38 31.02 -4.11
CA SER A 558 -9.08 31.59 -2.93
C SER A 558 -8.75 33.07 -2.77
#